data_AF-A0A6L6QMW8-F1
#
_entry.id   AF-A0A6L6QMW8-F1
#
_cell.length_a   1.000
_cell.length_b   1.000
_cell.length_c   1.000
_cell.angle_alpha   90.00
_cell.angle_beta   90.00
_cell.angle_gamma   90.00
#
_symmetry.space_group_name_H-M   'P 1'
#
loop_
_entity.id
_entity.type
_entity.pdbx_description
1 polymer ?
#
loop_
_entity_poly.entity_id
_entity_poly.type
_entity_poly.pdbx_seq_one_letter_code
_entity_poly.pdbx_strand_id
1 'polypeptide(L)'
;MAVSKSRLDASRFFLRLAIGGLAILLGFQAIRHSGFPSTLHAAGYWGMHILEMLCGALIMVGFLMPFASVVLTLIIGFPIVMGWIHGASILGDLHALFLLLVVSATALGGAGQWALGRE
;
A
#
# COMPACT_ATOMS: atom_id res chain seq x y z
N MET A 1 -6.71 -11.85 29.46
CA MET A 1 -6.37 -10.43 29.69
C MET A 1 -7.27 -9.59 28.80
N ALA A 2 -8.22 -8.84 29.37
CA ALA A 2 -9.03 -7.90 28.60
C ALA A 2 -8.15 -6.71 28.21
N VAL A 3 -7.76 -6.64 26.92
CA VAL A 3 -7.00 -5.51 26.40
C VAL A 3 -7.90 -4.27 26.42
N SER A 4 -7.45 -3.16 27.01
CA SER A 4 -8.25 -1.93 27.04
C SER A 4 -8.55 -1.48 25.61
N LYS A 5 -9.78 -1.01 25.37
CA LYS A 5 -10.21 -0.46 24.07
C LYS A 5 -9.22 0.58 23.52
N SER A 6 -8.64 1.40 24.42
CA SER A 6 -7.62 2.39 24.07
C SER A 6 -6.31 1.81 23.54
N ARG A 7 -5.86 0.63 24.02
CA ARG A 7 -4.66 -0.04 23.49
C ARG A 7 -4.90 -0.60 22.10
N LEU A 8 -6.09 -1.16 21.85
CA LEU A 8 -6.47 -1.65 20.53
C LEU A 8 -6.52 -0.49 19.52
N ASP A 9 -7.12 0.64 19.88
CA ASP A 9 -7.21 1.78 18.98
C ASP A 9 -5.86 2.44 18.72
N ALA A 10 -5.00 2.55 19.75
CA ALA A 10 -3.62 2.99 19.57
C ALA A 10 -2.82 2.06 18.64
N SER A 11 -2.92 0.73 18.83
CA SER A 11 -2.23 -0.24 17.99
C SER A 11 -2.68 -0.18 16.53
N ARG A 12 -3.97 0.02 16.28
CA ARG A 12 -4.53 0.21 14.93
C ARG A 12 -4.00 1.50 14.30
N PHE A 13 -3.93 2.58 15.05
CA PHE A 13 -3.36 3.84 14.57
C PHE A 13 -1.89 3.67 14.17
N PHE A 14 -1.07 3.02 15.01
CA PHE A 14 0.33 2.74 14.68
C PHE A 14 0.48 1.86 13.43
N LEU A 15 -0.38 0.86 13.24
CA LEU A 15 -0.33 0.05 12.03
C LEU A 15 -0.70 0.86 10.79
N ARG A 16 -1.71 1.74 10.86
CA ARG A 16 -2.06 2.66 9.75
C ARG A 16 -0.93 3.61 9.42
N LEU A 17 -0.29 4.14 10.45
CA LEU A 17 0.88 5.01 10.33
C LEU A 17 2.03 4.28 9.63
N ALA A 18 2.31 3.04 10.04
CA ALA A 18 3.36 2.24 9.44
C ALA A 18 3.06 1.89 7.99
N ILE A 19 1.86 1.39 7.68
CA ILE A 19 1.49 0.94 6.33
C ILE A 19 1.33 2.14 5.38
N GLY A 20 0.60 3.17 5.80
CA GLY A 20 0.40 4.39 5.01
C GLY A 20 1.70 5.17 4.82
N GLY A 21 2.52 5.29 5.87
CA GLY A 21 3.82 5.95 5.82
C GLY A 21 4.80 5.23 4.89
N LEU A 22 4.85 3.90 4.94
CA LEU A 22 5.70 3.10 4.06
C LEU A 22 5.30 3.27 2.59
N ALA A 23 4.01 3.25 2.27
CA ALA A 23 3.52 3.46 0.90
C ALA A 23 3.87 4.87 0.35
N ILE A 24 3.78 5.91 1.20
CA ILE A 24 4.20 7.26 0.83
C ILE A 24 5.71 7.31 0.54
N LEU A 25 6.52 6.70 1.40
CA LEU A 25 7.98 6.69 1.24
C LEU A 25 8.40 5.93 -0.02
N LEU A 26 7.78 4.79 -0.31
CA LEU A 26 8.04 3.99 -1.51
C LEU A 26 7.68 4.75 -2.78
N GLY A 27 6.49 5.33 -2.84
CA GLY A 27 6.07 6.15 -3.98
C GLY A 27 6.97 7.39 -4.17
N PHE A 28 7.36 8.05 -3.08
CA PHE A 28 8.29 9.18 -3.14
C PHE A 28 9.70 8.78 -3.60
N GLN A 29 10.21 7.64 -3.11
CA GLN A 29 11.51 7.11 -3.52
C GLN A 29 11.51 6.75 -5.01
N ALA A 30 10.44 6.11 -5.50
CA ALA A 30 10.29 5.78 -6.92
C ALA A 30 10.27 7.03 -7.81
N ILE A 31 9.51 8.05 -7.42
CA ILE A 31 9.46 9.35 -8.11
C ILE A 31 10.83 10.03 -8.10
N ARG A 32 11.54 10.00 -6.96
CA ARG A 32 12.87 10.62 -6.84
C ARG A 32 13.94 9.91 -7.67
N HIS A 33 13.83 8.59 -7.84
CA HIS A 33 14.76 7.81 -8.66
C HIS A 33 14.46 7.93 -10.17
N SER A 34 13.21 8.14 -10.55
CA SER A 34 12.84 8.41 -11.93
C SER A 34 13.04 9.90 -12.26
N GLY A 35 13.94 10.23 -13.19
CA GLY A 35 14.09 11.59 -13.70
C GLY A 35 12.78 12.18 -14.23
N PHE A 36 12.75 13.49 -14.46
CA PHE A 36 11.54 14.22 -14.90
C PHE A 36 10.91 13.56 -16.14
N PRO A 37 9.58 13.30 -16.15
CA PRO A 37 8.96 12.54 -17.22
C PRO A 37 8.97 13.33 -18.53
N SER A 38 9.84 12.93 -19.46
CA SER A 38 9.92 13.48 -20.82
C SER A 38 9.09 12.71 -21.85
N THR A 39 8.48 11.58 -21.46
CA THR A 39 7.71 10.69 -22.33
C THR A 39 6.36 10.30 -21.70
N LEU A 40 5.38 9.94 -22.53
CA LEU A 40 4.04 9.53 -22.09
C LEU A 40 4.08 8.30 -21.16
N HIS A 41 5.02 7.38 -21.41
CA HIS A 41 5.25 6.20 -20.57
C HIS A 41 5.81 6.57 -19.19
N ALA A 42 6.75 7.51 -19.13
CA ALA A 42 7.29 8.02 -17.87
C ALA A 42 6.22 8.79 -17.07
N ALA A 43 5.31 9.50 -17.74
CA ALA A 43 4.18 10.16 -17.10
C ALA A 43 3.19 9.15 -16.49
N GLY A 44 2.92 8.04 -17.18
CA GLY A 44 2.12 6.93 -16.63
C GLY A 44 2.77 6.28 -15.40
N TYR A 45 4.08 6.05 -15.45
CA TYR A 45 4.85 5.53 -14.32
C TYR A 45 4.81 6.48 -13.11
N TRP A 46 5.01 7.78 -13.33
CA TRP A 46 4.84 8.81 -12.31
C TRP A 46 3.43 8.81 -11.72
N GLY A 47 2.40 8.75 -12.58
CA GLY A 47 1.00 8.74 -12.16
C GLY A 47 0.66 7.55 -11.26
N MET A 48 1.19 6.36 -11.55
CA MET A 48 1.03 5.17 -10.71
C MET A 48 1.65 5.36 -9.33
N HIS A 49 2.85 5.95 -9.22
CA HIS A 49 3.48 6.21 -7.93
C HIS A 49 2.82 7.36 -7.16
N ILE A 50 2.28 8.38 -7.85
CA ILE A 50 1.45 9.40 -7.20
C ILE A 50 0.18 8.76 -6.62
N LEU A 51 -0.44 7.84 -7.36
CA LEU A 51 -1.61 7.09 -6.89
C LEU A 51 -1.26 6.20 -5.69
N GLU A 52 -0.07 5.59 -5.68
CA GLU A 52 0.47 4.84 -4.55
C GLU A 52 0.63 5.72 -3.30
N MET A 53 1.20 6.92 -3.45
CA MET A 53 1.32 7.90 -2.36
C MET A 53 -0.05 8.38 -1.86
N LEU A 54 -0.99 8.67 -2.77
CA LEU A 54 -2.35 9.07 -2.45
C LEU A 54 -3.06 7.95 -1.66
N CYS A 55 -2.87 6.71 -2.08
CA CYS A 55 -3.39 5.55 -1.40
C CYS A 55 -2.80 5.38 0.01
N GLY A 56 -1.49 5.58 0.16
CA GLY A 56 -0.83 5.60 1.48
C GLY A 56 -1.40 6.68 2.40
N ALA A 57 -1.67 7.87 1.87
CA ALA A 57 -2.29 8.96 2.61
C ALA A 57 -3.74 8.63 3.02
N LEU A 58 -4.53 8.03 2.13
CA LEU A 58 -5.90 7.58 2.43
C LEU A 58 -5.93 6.51 3.52
N ILE A 59 -5.00 5.55 3.49
CA ILE A 59 -4.82 4.52 4.53
C ILE A 59 -4.42 5.16 5.86
N MET A 60 -3.54 6.17 5.85
CA MET A 60 -3.12 6.88 7.07
C MET A 60 -4.31 7.61 7.72
N VAL A 61 -5.13 8.28 6.93
CA VAL A 61 -6.35 8.99 7.39
C VAL A 61 -7.45 8.01 7.80
N GLY A 62 -7.47 6.80 7.23
CA GLY A 62 -8.53 5.81 7.47
C GLY A 62 -9.79 6.08 6.62
N PHE A 63 -9.67 6.87 5.56
CA PHE A 63 -10.75 7.18 4.63
C PHE A 63 -10.71 6.24 3.42
N LEU A 64 -11.86 5.69 3.01
CA LEU A 64 -11.98 4.75 1.89
C LEU A 64 -10.98 3.56 1.95
N MET A 65 -10.60 3.13 3.17
CA MET A 65 -9.59 2.10 3.41
C MET A 65 -9.69 0.84 2.54
N PRO A 66 -10.85 0.17 2.40
CA PRO A 66 -10.91 -1.04 1.57
C PRO A 66 -10.59 -0.73 0.10
N PHE A 67 -11.09 0.39 -0.42
CA PHE A 67 -10.86 0.78 -1.81
C PHE A 67 -9.38 1.14 -2.05
N ALA A 68 -8.81 1.96 -1.17
CA ALA A 68 -7.39 2.31 -1.19
C ALA A 68 -6.53 1.04 -1.14
N SER A 69 -6.75 0.17 -0.16
CA SER A 69 -5.94 -1.04 0.01
C SER A 69 -6.06 -2.02 -1.16
N VAL A 70 -7.23 -2.15 -1.79
CA VAL A 70 -7.40 -2.98 -3.01
C VAL A 70 -6.62 -2.39 -4.18
N VAL A 71 -6.71 -1.07 -4.40
CA VAL A 71 -5.95 -0.39 -5.45
C VAL A 71 -4.44 -0.56 -5.22
N LEU A 72 -3.96 -0.38 -3.98
CA LEU A 72 -2.56 -0.58 -3.64
C LEU A 72 -2.11 -2.03 -3.84
N THR A 73 -2.96 -3.00 -3.49
CA THR A 73 -2.69 -4.43 -3.73
C THR A 73 -2.52 -4.70 -5.22
N LEU A 74 -3.35 -4.08 -6.07
CA LEU A 74 -3.23 -4.22 -7.53
C LEU A 74 -1.97 -3.56 -8.06
N ILE A 75 -1.63 -2.35 -7.59
CA ILE A 75 -0.41 -1.62 -8.00
C ILE A 75 0.85 -2.44 -7.66
N ILE A 76 0.92 -3.03 -6.46
CA ILE A 76 2.07 -3.83 -6.01
C ILE A 76 2.04 -5.24 -6.61
N GLY A 77 0.87 -5.87 -6.70
CA GLY A 77 0.72 -7.25 -7.15
C GLY A 77 0.87 -7.44 -8.65
N PHE A 78 0.45 -6.46 -9.46
CA PHE A 78 0.56 -6.54 -10.91
C PHE A 78 2.00 -6.76 -11.41
N PRO A 79 3.02 -5.98 -11.00
CA PRO A 79 4.39 -6.22 -11.45
C PRO A 79 4.96 -7.57 -10.95
N ILE A 80 4.54 -8.05 -9.78
CA ILE A 80 4.95 -9.36 -9.24
C ILE A 80 4.41 -10.49 -10.13
N VAL A 81 3.10 -10.45 -10.42
CA VAL A 81 2.44 -11.47 -11.27
C VAL A 81 3.02 -11.44 -12.68
N MET A 82 3.23 -10.25 -13.25
CA MET A 82 3.89 -10.10 -14.54
C MET A 82 5.32 -10.65 -14.50
N GLY A 83 6.07 -10.39 -13.43
CA GLY A 83 7.40 -10.96 -13.23
C GLY A 83 7.39 -12.48 -13.27
N TRP A 84 6.44 -13.13 -12.59
CA TRP A 84 6.32 -14.59 -12.62
C TRP A 84 5.96 -15.14 -14.01
N ILE A 85 5.07 -14.46 -14.74
CA ILE A 85 4.72 -14.82 -16.12
C ILE A 85 5.96 -14.75 -17.03
N HIS A 86 6.86 -13.80 -16.79
CA HIS A 86 8.12 -13.65 -17.53
C HIS A 86 9.25 -14.55 -17.00
N GLY A 87 8.97 -15.44 -16.05
CA GLY A 87 9.93 -16.44 -15.54
C GLY A 87 10.78 -15.98 -14.34
N ALA A 88 10.43 -14.88 -13.68
CA ALA A 88 11.08 -14.48 -12.43
C ALA A 88 10.80 -15.49 -11.31
N SER A 89 11.80 -15.77 -10.48
CA SER A 89 11.66 -16.64 -9.32
C SER A 89 10.65 -16.06 -8.33
N ILE A 90 9.74 -16.90 -7.82
CA ILE A 90 8.68 -16.47 -6.89
C ILE A 90 9.26 -15.77 -5.65
N LEU A 91 10.34 -16.30 -5.08
CA LEU A 91 11.07 -15.71 -3.95
C LEU A 91 12.19 -14.73 -4.37
N GLY A 92 12.21 -14.28 -5.62
CA GLY A 92 13.26 -13.39 -6.13
C GLY A 92 13.25 -12.02 -5.47
N ASP A 93 12.07 -11.57 -5.01
CA ASP A 93 11.90 -10.30 -4.30
C ASP A 93 11.03 -10.50 -3.05
N LEU A 94 11.66 -10.91 -1.95
CA LEU A 94 11.01 -11.06 -0.65
C LEU A 94 10.41 -9.75 -0.14
N HIS A 95 11.00 -8.60 -0.49
CA HIS A 95 10.49 -7.30 -0.04
C HIS A 95 9.13 -7.03 -0.69
N ALA A 96 9.04 -7.17 -2.02
CA ALA A 96 7.79 -6.99 -2.75
C ALA A 96 6.71 -7.98 -2.29
N LEU A 97 7.08 -9.24 -2.02
CA LEU A 97 6.16 -10.23 -1.43
C LEU A 97 5.66 -9.84 -0.04
N PHE A 98 6.56 -9.35 0.82
CA PHE A 98 6.18 -8.89 2.16
C PHE A 98 5.21 -7.71 2.08
N LEU A 99 5.47 -6.74 1.20
CA LEU A 99 4.56 -5.62 0.95
C LEU A 99 3.20 -6.09 0.44
N LEU A 100 3.18 -7.03 -0.51
CA LEU A 100 1.94 -7.62 -1.02
C LEU A 100 1.14 -8.27 0.11
N LEU A 101 1.79 -9.04 0.98
CA LEU A 101 1.16 -9.69 2.12
C LEU A 101 0.61 -8.66 3.12
N VAL A 102 1.39 -7.62 3.44
CA VAL A 102 0.97 -6.56 4.36
C VAL A 102 -0.22 -5.81 3.79
N VAL A 103 -0.16 -5.36 2.53
CA VAL A 103 -1.23 -4.57 1.91
C VAL A 103 -2.49 -5.41 1.72
N SER A 104 -2.37 -6.68 1.32
CA SER A 104 -3.53 -7.59 1.25
C SER A 104 -4.13 -7.90 2.62
N ALA A 105 -3.32 -8.05 3.66
CA ALA A 105 -3.79 -8.16 5.03
C ALA A 105 -4.50 -6.87 5.50
N THR A 106 -4.02 -5.68 5.11
CA THR A 106 -4.75 -4.42 5.35
C THR A 106 -6.04 -4.32 4.54
N ALA A 107 -6.11 -4.90 3.33
CA ALA A 107 -7.34 -4.90 2.54
C ALA A 107 -8.40 -5.79 3.22
N LEU A 108 -7.99 -7.00 3.64
CA LEU A 108 -8.86 -7.97 4.30
C LEU A 108 -9.25 -7.54 5.73
N GLY A 109 -8.31 -7.03 6.52
CA GLY A 109 -8.53 -6.61 7.90
C GLY A 109 -9.09 -5.19 8.04
N GLY A 110 -8.72 -4.29 7.12
CA GLY A 110 -9.11 -2.89 7.10
C GLY A 110 -10.52 -2.63 6.59
N ALA A 111 -11.02 -3.46 5.66
CA ALA A 111 -12.42 -3.47 5.24
C ALA A 111 -13.38 -3.73 6.42
N GLY A 112 -12.91 -4.45 7.44
CA GLY A 112 -13.65 -4.77 8.64
C GLY A 112 -13.55 -3.68 9.70
N GLN A 113 -12.45 -3.60 10.44
CA GLN A 113 -12.42 -2.85 11.71
C GLN A 113 -11.82 -1.43 11.62
N TRP A 114 -11.52 -0.94 10.42
CA TRP A 114 -10.61 0.20 10.25
C TRP A 114 -11.20 1.37 9.44
N ALA A 115 -12.30 1.16 8.72
CA ALA A 115 -13.01 2.24 8.04
C ALA A 115 -13.67 3.20 9.06
N LEU A 116 -13.44 4.51 8.91
CA LEU A 116 -14.26 5.55 9.55
C LEU A 116 -15.71 5.39 9.08
N GLY A 117 -16.64 5.16 10.02
CA GLY A 117 -18.07 4.97 9.73
C GLY A 117 -18.68 3.65 10.22
N ARG A 118 -17.91 2.80 10.93
CA ARG A 118 -18.51 1.72 11.73
C ARG A 118 -18.88 2.23 13.11
N GLU A 119 -20.08 2.82 13.14
CA GLU A 119 -20.91 2.90 14.35
C GLU A 119 -21.49 1.52 14.67
#